data_AF-A0A6B2SEF6-F1
#
_entry.id   AF-A0A6B2SEF6-F1
#
_cell.length_a   1.000
_cell.length_b   1.000
_cell.length_c   1.000
_cell.angle_alpha   90.00
_cell.angle_beta   90.00
_cell.angle_gamma   90.00
#
_symmetry.space_group_name_H-M   'P 1'
#
loop_
_entity.id
_entity.type
_entity.pdbx_description
1 polymer ?
#
loop_
_entity_poly.entity_id
_entity_poly.type
_entity_poly.pdbx_seq_one_letter_code
_entity_poly.pdbx_strand_id
1 'polypeptide(L)'
;MSTEPEVLPAEAQELEADQGHYVTASLCGKEVRVIPAGAWRMSWQRALKAGDFDVFASKIMHPDDFPLFEDLDPTNDAFGEFVADAASKTGEALGKSSGPSRSSKTTRKR
;
A
#
# COMPACT_ATOMS: atom_id res chain seq x y z
N MET A 1 -4.23 -33.22 -1.63
CA MET A 1 -2.87 -32.68 -1.39
C MET A 1 -3.04 -31.19 -1.27
N SER A 2 -3.19 -30.69 -0.05
CA SER A 2 -3.28 -29.24 0.21
C SER A 2 -1.85 -28.72 0.37
N THR A 3 -1.43 -27.80 -0.49
CA THR A 3 -0.16 -27.11 -0.34
C THR A 3 -0.37 -25.94 0.61
N GLU A 4 0.04 -26.11 1.87
CA GLU A 4 0.28 -24.99 2.79
C GLU A 4 1.48 -24.19 2.25
N PRO A 5 1.40 -22.85 2.14
CA PRO A 5 2.56 -22.06 1.83
C PRO A 5 3.53 -22.11 3.02
N GLU A 6 4.67 -22.77 2.85
CA GLU A 6 5.81 -22.64 3.78
C GLU A 6 6.31 -21.20 3.75
N VAL A 7 5.78 -20.38 4.65
CA VAL A 7 6.34 -19.07 4.97
C VAL A 7 7.66 -19.31 5.70
N LEU A 8 8.78 -19.02 5.04
CA LEU A 8 10.12 -19.19 5.59
C LEU A 8 10.27 -18.35 6.88
N PRO A 9 10.76 -18.93 8.00
CA PRO A 9 10.83 -18.26 9.31
C PRO A 9 11.72 -17.01 9.31
N ALA A 10 12.64 -16.89 8.35
CA ALA A 10 13.46 -15.70 8.15
C ALA A 10 12.63 -14.46 7.78
N GLU A 11 11.54 -14.62 7.02
CA GLU A 11 10.71 -13.48 6.60
C GLU A 11 9.79 -12.98 7.73
N ALA A 12 9.43 -13.85 8.68
CA ALA A 12 8.59 -13.50 9.83
C ALA A 12 9.35 -12.72 10.92
N GLN A 13 10.62 -13.07 11.18
CA GLN A 13 11.46 -12.35 12.16
C GLN A 13 11.93 -10.98 11.66
N GLU A 14 12.07 -10.82 10.34
CA GLU A 14 12.43 -9.54 9.72
C GLU A 14 11.29 -8.51 9.75
N LEU A 15 10.03 -8.96 9.87
CA LEU A 15 8.85 -8.12 10.10
C LEU A 15 8.70 -7.72 11.57
N GLU A 16 9.20 -8.54 12.51
CA GLU A 16 9.17 -8.27 13.96
C GLU A 16 10.08 -7.12 14.39
N ALA A 17 11.22 -6.93 13.72
CA ALA A 17 12.18 -5.90 14.07
C ALA A 17 11.77 -4.46 13.66
N ASP A 18 10.83 -4.30 12.73
CA ASP A 18 10.34 -3.02 12.21
C ASP A 18 8.94 -2.61 12.77
N GLN A 19 8.39 -3.37 13.74
CA GLN A 19 7.03 -3.23 14.33
C GLN A 19 6.71 -1.91 15.09
N GLY A 20 7.52 -0.86 14.96
CA GLY A 20 7.30 0.37 15.74
C GLY A 20 6.08 1.17 15.31
N HIS A 21 5.80 1.27 14.00
CA HIS A 21 4.90 2.30 13.48
C HIS A 21 4.18 1.87 12.21
N TYR A 22 2.97 1.32 12.34
CA TYR A 22 2.04 1.21 11.21
C TYR A 22 1.29 2.54 11.04
N VAL A 23 1.05 2.94 9.80
CA VAL A 23 0.17 4.05 9.43
C VAL A 23 -1.12 3.52 8.82
N THR A 24 -2.23 4.21 9.05
CA THR A 24 -3.51 3.85 8.45
C THR A 24 -3.62 4.45 7.06
N ALA A 25 -3.74 3.63 6.02
CA ALA A 25 -3.93 4.03 4.64
C ALA A 25 -5.30 3.57 4.13
N SER A 26 -5.89 4.31 3.19
CA SER A 26 -7.20 3.94 2.62
C SER A 26 -7.01 3.16 1.33
N LEU A 27 -7.46 1.92 1.30
CA LEU A 27 -7.48 1.05 0.13
C LEU A 27 -8.94 0.77 -0.27
N CYS A 28 -9.35 1.22 -1.46
CA CYS A 28 -10.71 1.01 -1.97
C CYS A 28 -11.83 1.40 -0.98
N GLY A 29 -11.59 2.43 -0.15
CA GLY A 29 -12.55 2.89 0.86
C GLY A 29 -12.55 2.10 2.18
N LYS A 30 -11.64 1.14 2.34
CA LYS A 30 -11.38 0.46 3.62
C LYS A 30 -10.05 0.93 4.20
N GLU A 31 -9.99 1.09 5.51
CA GLU A 31 -8.76 1.45 6.20
C GLU A 31 -7.93 0.20 6.46
N VAL A 32 -6.67 0.22 6.03
CA VAL A 32 -5.70 -0.86 6.26
C VAL A 32 -4.43 -0.29 6.87
N ARG A 33 -3.76 -1.11 7.66
CA ARG A 33 -2.49 -0.76 8.32
C ARG A 33 -1.34 -1.12 7.41
N VAL A 34 -0.47 -0.14 7.17
CA VAL A 34 0.73 -0.33 6.34
C VAL A 34 1.97 0.25 6.97
N ILE A 35 3.11 -0.30 6.58
CA ILE A 35 4.42 0.22 6.93
C ILE A 35 4.59 1.59 6.26
N PRO A 36 5.10 2.59 6.99
CA PRO A 36 5.36 3.92 6.47
C PRO A 36 6.39 3.93 5.34
N ALA A 37 6.26 4.83 4.35
CA ALA A 37 7.16 4.84 3.19
C ALA A 37 8.63 5.09 3.53
N GLY A 38 8.90 5.87 4.59
CA GLY A 38 10.26 6.06 5.12
C GLY A 38 10.92 4.79 5.65
N ALA A 39 10.13 3.75 5.97
CA ALA A 39 10.62 2.44 6.41
C ALA A 39 10.59 1.38 5.29
N TRP A 40 10.24 1.75 4.05
CA TRP A 40 10.24 0.79 2.96
C TRP A 40 11.67 0.42 2.55
N ARG A 41 11.97 -0.88 2.58
CA ARG A 41 13.26 -1.39 2.12
C ARG A 41 13.41 -1.20 0.61
N MET A 42 14.66 -1.03 0.18
CA MET A 42 15.01 -0.88 -1.24
C MET A 42 14.59 -2.11 -2.08
N SER A 43 14.59 -3.31 -1.48
CA SER A 43 14.08 -4.53 -2.14
C SER A 43 12.58 -4.44 -2.41
N TRP A 44 11.79 -3.89 -1.49
CA TRP A 44 10.35 -3.70 -1.66
C TRP A 44 10.04 -2.63 -2.71
N GLN A 45 10.78 -1.51 -2.69
CA GLN A 45 10.67 -0.51 -3.76
C GLN A 45 11.05 -1.06 -5.15
N ARG A 46 11.97 -2.03 -5.21
CA ARG A 46 12.29 -2.73 -6.47
C ARG A 46 11.12 -3.60 -6.94
N ALA A 47 10.45 -4.33 -6.04
CA ALA A 47 9.24 -5.09 -6.38
C ALA A 47 8.14 -4.18 -6.95
N LEU A 48 7.89 -3.03 -6.31
CA LEU A 48 6.97 -2.03 -6.82
C LEU A 48 7.35 -1.54 -8.24
N LYS A 49 8.63 -1.28 -8.49
CA LYS A 49 9.13 -0.87 -9.82
C LYS A 49 9.07 -1.98 -10.86
N ALA A 50 9.16 -3.25 -10.44
CA ALA A 50 9.02 -4.41 -11.30
C ALA A 50 7.55 -4.71 -11.67
N GLY A 51 6.59 -4.06 -11.00
CA GLY A 51 5.16 -4.33 -11.15
C GLY A 51 4.67 -5.52 -10.32
N ASP A 52 5.49 -6.02 -9.40
CA ASP A 52 5.13 -7.09 -8.46
C ASP A 52 4.38 -6.50 -7.26
N PHE A 53 3.13 -6.06 -7.50
CA PHE A 53 2.29 -5.40 -6.49
C PHE A 53 1.88 -6.33 -5.36
N ASP A 54 1.65 -7.61 -5.66
CA ASP A 54 1.27 -8.63 -4.71
C ASP A 54 2.37 -8.86 -3.66
N VAL A 55 3.60 -9.08 -4.14
CA VAL A 55 4.80 -9.21 -3.30
C VAL A 55 5.07 -7.93 -2.51
N PHE A 56 4.80 -6.76 -3.10
CA PHE A 56 4.95 -5.50 -2.38
C PHE A 56 3.91 -5.39 -1.25
N ALA A 57 2.63 -5.62 -1.56
CA ALA A 57 1.52 -5.57 -0.60
C ALA A 57 1.73 -6.54 0.57
N SER A 58 2.18 -7.76 0.30
CA SER A 58 2.42 -8.78 1.34
C SER A 58 3.53 -8.40 2.32
N LYS A 59 4.43 -7.48 1.93
CA LYS A 59 5.56 -7.01 2.76
C LYS A 59 5.25 -5.70 3.48
N ILE A 60 4.44 -4.83 2.89
CA ILE A 60 4.12 -3.52 3.48
C ILE A 60 2.81 -3.52 4.28
N MET A 61 1.88 -4.43 4.02
CA MET A 61 0.63 -4.50 4.78
C MET A 61 0.80 -5.27 6.08
N HIS A 62 -0.02 -4.91 7.05
CA HIS A 62 -0.19 -5.71 8.25
C HIS A 62 -0.77 -7.09 7.88
N PRO A 63 -0.26 -8.19 8.45
CA PRO A 63 -0.71 -9.55 8.11
C PRO A 63 -2.22 -9.76 8.31
N ASP A 64 -2.84 -9.17 9.34
CA ASP A 64 -4.30 -9.23 9.55
C ASP A 64 -5.12 -8.55 8.45
N ASP A 65 -4.56 -7.55 7.78
CA ASP A 65 -5.25 -6.74 6.78
C ASP A 65 -4.93 -7.23 5.36
N PHE A 66 -3.95 -8.13 5.19
CA PHE A 66 -3.59 -8.73 3.90
C PHE A 66 -4.72 -9.56 3.26
N PRO A 67 -5.49 -10.39 4.01
CA PRO A 67 -6.66 -11.08 3.44
C PRO A 67 -7.72 -10.11 2.90
N LEU A 68 -7.81 -8.89 3.47
CA LEU A 68 -8.71 -7.86 2.97
C LEU A 68 -8.24 -7.33 1.61
N PHE A 69 -6.93 -7.24 1.38
CA PHE A 69 -6.35 -6.85 0.10
C PHE A 69 -6.64 -7.90 -0.97
N GLU A 70 -6.49 -9.19 -0.65
CA GLU A 70 -6.84 -10.29 -1.56
C GLU A 70 -8.34 -10.30 -1.92
N ASP A 71 -9.22 -10.05 -0.93
CA ASP A 71 -10.68 -9.99 -1.15
C ASP A 71 -11.10 -8.77 -1.98
N LEU A 72 -10.41 -7.63 -1.79
CA LEU A 72 -10.71 -6.40 -2.50
C LEU A 72 -10.24 -6.41 -3.96
N ASP A 73 -9.20 -7.20 -4.28
CA ASP A 73 -8.54 -7.27 -5.60
C ASP A 73 -8.43 -5.88 -6.28
N PRO A 74 -7.73 -4.92 -5.64
CA PRO A 74 -7.69 -3.56 -6.13
C PRO A 74 -6.98 -3.50 -7.49
N THR A 75 -7.56 -2.74 -8.42
CA THR A 75 -6.89 -2.46 -9.70
C THR A 75 -5.53 -1.78 -9.47
N ASN A 76 -4.61 -1.95 -10.40
CA ASN A 76 -3.28 -1.35 -10.35
C ASN A 76 -3.33 0.19 -10.13
N ASP A 77 -4.32 0.86 -10.70
CA ASP A 77 -4.55 2.30 -10.51
C ASP A 77 -4.92 2.62 -9.05
N ALA A 78 -5.90 1.90 -8.49
CA ALA A 78 -6.30 2.03 -7.09
C ALA A 78 -5.17 1.68 -6.11
N PHE A 79 -4.34 0.69 -6.45
CA PHE A 79 -3.16 0.35 -5.67
C PHE A 79 -2.10 1.45 -5.73
N GLY A 80 -1.87 2.05 -6.90
CA GLY A 80 -0.98 3.20 -7.05
C GLY A 80 -1.42 4.41 -6.23
N GLU A 81 -2.73 4.68 -6.15
CA GLU A 81 -3.30 5.71 -5.28
C GLU A 81 -3.06 5.41 -3.80
N PHE A 82 -3.30 4.16 -3.39
CA PHE A 82 -3.05 3.70 -2.03
C PHE A 82 -1.59 3.86 -1.60
N VAL A 83 -0.64 3.45 -2.45
CA VAL A 83 0.80 3.59 -2.18
C VAL A 83 1.18 5.07 -2.07
N ALA A 84 0.58 5.94 -2.87
CA ALA A 84 0.80 7.38 -2.78
C ALA A 84 0.20 8.00 -1.49
N ASP A 85 -0.97 7.54 -1.05
CA ASP A 85 -1.58 7.93 0.23
C ASP A 85 -0.71 7.49 1.43
N ALA A 86 -0.28 6.23 1.42
CA ALA A 86 0.60 5.66 2.43
C ALA A 86 1.93 6.45 2.55
N ALA A 87 2.52 6.83 1.41
CA ALA A 87 3.72 7.66 1.41
C ALA A 87 3.47 9.09 1.92
N SER A 88 2.34 9.69 1.55
CA SER A 88 1.97 11.04 1.99
C SER A 88 1.76 11.14 3.50
N LYS A 89 1.27 10.07 4.14
CA LYS A 89 1.04 10.02 5.59
C LYS A 89 2.32 9.98 6.43
N THR A 90 3.47 9.79 5.80
CA THR A 90 4.78 9.69 6.47
C THR A 90 5.62 10.95 6.42
N GLY A 91 5.04 12.07 5.96
CA GLY A 91 5.69 13.37 5.93
C GLY A 91 6.62 13.58 4.72
N GLU A 92 6.98 12.52 4.01
CA GLU A 92 7.69 12.60 2.73
C GLU A 92 6.68 12.37 1.61
N ALA A 93 5.97 13.44 1.23
CA ALA A 93 5.12 13.42 0.05
C ALA A 93 5.98 12.99 -1.13
N LEU A 94 5.78 11.76 -1.62
CA LEU A 94 6.48 11.19 -2.76
C LEU A 94 6.03 11.95 -4.03
N GLY A 95 6.53 13.17 -4.20
CA GLY A 95 6.55 13.94 -5.43
C GLY A 95 5.23 14.12 -6.18
N LYS A 96 4.07 14.11 -5.52
CA LYS A 96 2.80 14.45 -6.16
C LYS A 96 2.15 15.64 -5.47
N SER A 97 2.47 16.81 -6.01
CA SER A 97 1.48 17.88 -6.18
C SER A 97 0.20 17.24 -6.73
N SER A 98 -0.78 17.02 -5.84
CA SER A 98 -2.14 16.69 -6.25
C SER A 98 -2.64 17.87 -7.07
N GLY A 99 -2.49 17.77 -8.39
CA GLY A 99 -3.06 18.71 -9.33
C GLY A 99 -4.57 18.75 -9.10
N PRO A 100 -5.20 19.93 -9.16
CA PRO A 100 -6.60 20.09 -8.77
C PRO A 100 -7.48 19.09 -9.51
N SER A 101 -8.15 18.22 -8.74
CA SER A 101 -9.24 17.39 -9.24
C SER A 101 -10.23 18.31 -9.95
N ARG A 102 -10.35 18.14 -11.27
CA ARG A 102 -11.26 18.93 -12.11
C ARG A 102 -12.68 18.63 -11.64
N SER A 103 -13.19 19.44 -10.71
CA SER A 103 -14.60 19.50 -10.41
C SER A 103 -15.29 20.10 -11.63
N SER A 104 -15.82 19.24 -12.50
CA SER A 104 -16.69 19.59 -13.61
C SER A 104 -18.04 20.09 -13.09
N LYS A 105 -18.05 21.18 -12.33
CA LYS A 105 -19.27 21.90 -12.01
C LYS A 105 -19.56 22.87 -13.15
N THR A 106 -20.21 22.33 -14.16
CA THR A 106 -20.93 23.10 -15.18
C THR A 106 -21.92 23.99 -14.42
N THR A 107 -21.63 25.28 -14.30
CA THR A 107 -22.65 26.26 -13.92
C THR A 107 -23.15 26.91 -15.21
N ARG A 108 -24.15 26.25 -15.79
CA ARG A 108 -25.03 26.89 -16.78
C ARG A 108 -25.98 27.79 -15.99
N LYS A 109 -25.87 29.10 -16.12
CA LYS A 109 -26.99 30.01 -15.86
C LYS A 109 -27.09 31.04 -16.98
N ARG A 110 -28.33 31.12 -17.45
CA ARG A 110 -28.90 32.03 -18.46
C ARG A 110 -28.60 33.49 -18.16
#